data_AF-A0A2A2K9D7-F1
#
_entry.id   AF-A0A2A2K9D7-F1
#
_cell.length_a   1.000
_cell.length_b   1.000
_cell.length_c   1.000
_cell.angle_alpha   90.00
_cell.angle_beta   90.00
_cell.angle_gamma   90.00
#
_symmetry.space_group_name_H-M   'P 1'
#
loop_
_entity.id
_entity.type
_entity.pdbx_description
1 polymer ?
#
loop_
_entity_poly.entity_id
_entity_poly.type
_entity_poly.pdbx_seq_one_letter_code
_entity_poly.pdbx_strand_id
1 'polypeptide(L)'
;MSLGPFDRALLDAVQRDASTSQIDLGVQVNLSSAAVNRRLKKLTQDGVIQRTVAQVDPLALGYTLTVITEVEVENERLDLLDAMKRTFMACPQVQQCYYVAGACDFVLIMLVRDMAQYTQLTRELFFQSNNVKRFKTLVSMSNVKTGLQERRQPFMPQHGQASPRSCLEPRGELEQLGVEMLDGVPVVLVVSPFGGGVFEVVQ
;
A
#
# COMPACT_ATOMS: atom_id res chain seq x y z
N MET A 1 -5.95 -12.01 17.84
CA MET A 1 -5.37 -10.84 18.53
C MET A 1 -6.07 -9.59 18.04
N SER A 2 -6.49 -8.68 18.92
CA SER A 2 -7.21 -7.45 18.51
C SER A 2 -6.27 -6.24 18.60
N LEU A 3 -6.12 -5.51 17.50
CA LEU A 3 -5.34 -4.26 17.45
C LEU A 3 -6.21 -3.10 17.96
N GLY A 4 -5.80 -2.52 19.09
CA GLY A 4 -6.50 -1.38 19.68
C GLY A 4 -6.30 -0.09 18.87
N PRO A 5 -7.08 0.97 19.17
CA PRO A 5 -6.98 2.26 18.46
C PRO A 5 -5.57 2.84 18.45
N PHE A 6 -4.89 2.82 19.60
CA PHE A 6 -3.51 3.31 19.72
C PHE A 6 -2.51 2.47 18.93
N ASP A 7 -2.70 1.15 18.85
CA ASP A 7 -1.81 0.29 18.06
C ASP A 7 -1.97 0.58 16.57
N ARG A 8 -3.19 0.83 16.11
CA ARG A 8 -3.47 1.22 14.72
C ARG A 8 -2.85 2.57 14.38
N ALA A 9 -3.08 3.59 15.22
CA ALA A 9 -2.50 4.92 15.03
C ALA A 9 -0.95 4.88 14.99
N LEU A 10 -0.35 4.05 15.86
CA LEU A 10 1.10 3.88 15.91
C LEU A 10 1.65 3.15 14.67
N LEU A 11 0.95 2.10 14.21
CA LEU A 11 1.29 1.42 12.96
C LEU A 11 1.19 2.40 11.79
N ASP A 12 0.14 3.20 11.70
CA ASP A 12 -0.02 4.18 10.62
C ASP A 12 1.11 5.24 10.63
N ALA A 13 1.55 5.67 11.82
CA ALA A 13 2.67 6.61 11.95
C ALA A 13 4.00 5.99 11.53
N VAL A 14 4.30 4.78 12.00
CA VAL A 14 5.54 4.06 11.65
C VAL A 14 5.57 3.65 10.17
N GLN A 15 4.42 3.30 9.58
CA GLN A 15 4.34 2.95 8.16
C GLN A 15 4.59 4.16 7.25
N ARG A 16 4.31 5.38 7.74
CA ARG A 16 4.67 6.64 7.07
C ARG A 16 6.15 6.95 7.22
N ASP A 17 6.65 6.93 8.46
CA ASP A 17 8.06 7.17 8.75
C ASP A 17 8.50 6.45 10.03
N ALA A 18 9.21 5.34 9.83
CA ALA A 18 9.76 4.51 10.90
C ALA A 18 11.00 5.12 11.59
N SER A 19 11.55 6.22 11.07
CA SER A 19 12.67 6.93 11.69
C SER A 19 12.23 7.92 12.77
N THR A 20 10.92 8.22 12.85
CA THR A 20 10.33 9.10 13.87
C THR A 20 10.68 8.64 15.28
N SER A 21 11.13 9.57 16.13
CA SER A 21 11.52 9.25 17.50
C SER A 21 10.32 8.75 18.31
N GLN A 22 10.56 7.91 19.32
CA GLN A 22 9.47 7.41 20.19
C GLN A 22 8.81 8.53 21.00
N ILE A 23 9.52 9.64 21.23
CA ILE A 23 8.98 10.83 21.88
C ILE A 23 7.96 11.49 20.95
N ASP A 24 8.36 11.75 19.70
CA ASP A 24 7.50 12.42 18.72
C ASP A 24 6.30 11.54 18.32
N LEU A 25 6.50 10.22 18.19
CA LEU A 25 5.40 9.27 18.02
C LEU A 25 4.43 9.36 19.19
N GLY A 26 4.93 9.45 20.42
CA GLY A 26 4.10 9.61 21.62
C GLY A 26 3.23 10.85 21.57
N VAL A 27 3.78 11.99 21.13
CA VAL A 27 3.02 13.22 20.90
C VAL A 27 1.94 13.03 19.84
N GLN A 28 2.27 12.40 18.71
CA GLN A 28 1.33 12.17 17.60
C GLN A 28 0.15 11.27 17.98
N VAL A 29 0.37 10.25 18.82
CA VAL A 29 -0.67 9.25 19.17
C VAL A 29 -1.20 9.37 20.61
N ASN A 30 -0.88 10.47 21.30
CA ASN A 30 -1.27 10.74 22.69
C ASN A 30 -0.88 9.61 23.68
N LEU A 31 0.40 9.22 23.64
CA LEU A 31 1.01 8.23 24.53
C LEU A 31 2.32 8.75 25.11
N SER A 32 2.69 8.25 26.29
CA SER A 32 4.07 8.43 26.77
C SER A 32 5.06 7.65 25.92
N SER A 33 6.31 8.12 25.82
CA SER A 33 7.38 7.42 25.10
C SER A 33 7.56 5.97 25.59
N ALA A 34 7.44 5.72 26.90
CA ALA A 34 7.49 4.37 27.47
C ALA A 34 6.33 3.47 26.99
N ALA A 35 5.12 4.03 26.85
CA ALA A 35 3.97 3.31 26.32
C ALA A 35 4.14 2.98 24.83
N VAL A 36 4.70 3.89 24.03
CA VAL A 36 5.06 3.65 22.62
C VAL A 36 6.06 2.52 22.51
N ASN A 37 7.16 2.57 23.28
CA ASN A 37 8.20 1.53 23.28
C ASN A 37 7.63 0.13 23.53
N ARG A 38 6.83 0.00 24.61
CA ARG A 38 6.19 -1.26 24.99
C ARG A 38 5.28 -1.80 23.89
N ARG A 39 4.50 -0.92 23.24
CA ARG A 39 3.59 -1.30 22.14
C ARG A 39 4.35 -1.72 20.89
N LEU A 40 5.35 -0.96 20.42
CA LEU A 40 6.15 -1.36 19.26
C LEU A 40 6.86 -2.70 19.48
N LYS A 41 7.43 -2.91 20.67
CA LYS A 41 8.07 -4.17 21.04
C LYS A 41 7.06 -5.33 21.00
N LYS A 42 5.88 -5.13 21.57
CA LYS A 42 4.80 -6.12 21.54
C LYS A 42 4.32 -6.41 20.11
N LEU A 43 4.06 -5.38 19.30
CA LEU A 43 3.64 -5.54 17.90
C LEU A 43 4.68 -6.29 17.05
N THR A 44 5.97 -6.10 17.35
CA THR A 44 7.05 -6.86 16.70
C THR A 44 7.08 -8.31 17.18
N GLN A 45 6.99 -8.54 18.50
CA GLN A 45 6.98 -9.89 19.09
C GLN A 45 5.77 -10.72 18.64
N ASP A 46 4.63 -10.07 18.46
CA ASP A 46 3.39 -10.69 18.00
C ASP A 46 3.35 -10.87 16.46
N GLY A 47 4.41 -10.48 15.74
CA GLY A 47 4.52 -10.61 14.28
C GLY A 47 3.67 -9.63 13.47
N VAL A 48 3.06 -8.64 14.13
CA VAL A 48 2.28 -7.58 13.45
C VAL A 48 3.21 -6.65 12.69
N ILE A 49 4.32 -6.23 13.30
CA ILE A 49 5.44 -5.60 12.60
C ILE A 49 6.40 -6.70 12.18
N GLN A 50 6.41 -7.03 10.90
CA GLN A 50 7.25 -8.10 10.37
C GLN A 50 8.71 -7.67 10.22
N ARG A 51 8.95 -6.44 9.77
CA ARG A 51 10.29 -5.86 9.57
C ARG A 51 10.22 -4.34 9.43
N THR A 52 11.33 -3.68 9.74
CA THR A 52 11.59 -2.27 9.42
C THR A 52 12.69 -2.21 8.36
N VAL A 53 12.42 -1.57 7.23
CA VAL A 53 13.34 -1.49 6.08
C VAL A 53 13.46 -0.05 5.59
N ALA A 54 14.64 0.32 5.11
CA ALA A 54 14.83 1.58 4.42
C ALA A 54 14.28 1.47 2.98
N GLN A 55 13.51 2.46 2.54
CA GLN A 55 13.14 2.60 1.13
C GLN A 55 14.27 3.32 0.39
N VAL A 56 14.85 2.65 -0.59
CA VAL A 56 15.96 3.19 -1.39
C VAL A 56 15.48 3.40 -2.82
N ASP A 57 15.90 4.51 -3.43
CA ASP A 57 15.63 4.80 -4.83
C ASP A 57 16.29 3.73 -5.74
N PRO A 58 15.50 2.96 -6.51
CA PRO A 58 16.04 1.97 -7.44
C PRO A 58 16.95 2.57 -8.51
N LEU A 59 16.68 3.81 -8.94
CA LEU A 59 17.49 4.48 -9.97
C LEU A 59 18.89 4.78 -9.46
N ALA A 60 19.03 5.23 -8.21
CA ALA A 60 20.32 5.44 -7.56
C ALA A 60 21.16 4.14 -7.45
N LEU A 61 20.50 2.98 -7.45
CA LEU A 61 21.15 1.66 -7.47
C LEU A 61 21.41 1.13 -8.90
N GLY A 62 20.99 1.87 -9.91
CA GLY A 62 21.12 1.56 -11.33
C GLY A 62 20.04 0.62 -11.88
N TYR A 63 18.93 0.40 -11.17
CA TYR A 63 17.77 -0.32 -11.69
C TYR A 63 16.86 0.66 -12.43
N THR A 64 16.95 0.67 -13.76
CA THR A 64 16.24 1.65 -14.59
C THR A 64 14.90 1.13 -15.11
N LEU A 65 14.67 -0.18 -15.05
CA LEU A 65 13.47 -0.82 -15.58
C LEU A 65 12.73 -1.59 -14.50
N THR A 66 11.41 -1.40 -14.47
CA THR A 66 10.49 -2.28 -13.76
C THR A 66 9.77 -3.15 -14.78
N VAL A 67 9.87 -4.45 -14.62
CA VAL A 67 9.29 -5.44 -15.53
C VAL A 67 8.29 -6.30 -14.78
N ILE A 68 7.10 -6.41 -15.33
CA ILE A 68 6.02 -7.26 -14.85
C ILE A 68 5.99 -8.48 -15.77
N THR A 69 6.09 -9.67 -15.21
CA THR A 69 6.08 -10.91 -15.99
C THR A 69 4.99 -11.86 -15.50
N GLU A 70 4.07 -12.17 -16.40
CA GLU A 70 3.07 -13.22 -16.23
C GLU A 70 3.68 -14.54 -16.69
N VAL A 71 3.62 -15.59 -15.86
CA VAL A 71 4.20 -16.90 -16.15
C VAL A 71 3.11 -17.96 -16.06
N GLU A 72 2.98 -18.74 -17.13
CA GLU A 72 2.15 -19.94 -17.21
C GLU A 72 3.04 -21.17 -17.06
N VAL A 73 2.65 -22.08 -16.18
CA VAL A 73 3.38 -23.34 -15.95
C VAL A 73 2.97 -24.42 -16.94
N GLU A 74 3.87 -25.36 -17.18
CA GLU A 74 3.54 -26.56 -17.96
C GLU A 74 2.79 -27.59 -17.10
N ASN A 75 3.18 -27.70 -15.83
CA ASN A 75 2.62 -28.67 -14.90
C ASN A 75 2.40 -28.07 -13.50
N GLU A 76 1.17 -28.18 -13.00
CA GLU A 76 0.71 -27.65 -11.72
C GLU A 76 1.00 -28.56 -10.52
N ARG A 77 1.78 -29.63 -10.71
CA ARG A 77 2.24 -30.47 -9.60
C ARG A 77 2.92 -29.62 -8.53
N LEU A 78 2.51 -29.82 -7.28
CA LEU A 78 2.94 -29.02 -6.13
C LEU A 78 4.46 -28.98 -5.97
N ASP A 79 5.16 -30.10 -6.19
CA ASP A 79 6.62 -30.16 -6.08
C ASP A 79 7.33 -29.28 -7.12
N LEU A 80 6.78 -29.18 -8.33
CA LEU A 80 7.30 -28.31 -9.40
C LEU A 80 6.99 -26.84 -9.12
N LEU A 81 5.77 -26.53 -8.68
CA LEU A 81 5.38 -25.17 -8.28
C LEU A 81 6.24 -24.67 -7.12
N ASP A 82 6.51 -25.51 -6.12
CA ASP A 82 7.34 -25.13 -4.97
C ASP A 82 8.82 -24.97 -5.35
N ALA A 83 9.33 -25.76 -6.30
CA ALA A 83 10.66 -25.54 -6.88
C ALA A 83 10.75 -24.17 -7.56
N MET A 84 9.75 -23.81 -8.38
CA MET A 84 9.69 -22.49 -9.02
C MET A 84 9.62 -21.34 -8.01
N LYS A 85 8.77 -21.46 -6.98
CA LYS A 85 8.69 -20.45 -5.90
C LYS A 85 10.04 -20.24 -5.22
N ARG A 86 10.80 -21.31 -4.95
CA ARG A 86 12.15 -21.21 -4.36
C ARG A 86 13.11 -20.48 -5.29
N THR A 87 13.09 -20.81 -6.58
CA THR A 87 13.92 -20.14 -7.60
C THR A 87 13.61 -18.64 -7.67
N PHE A 88 12.34 -18.26 -7.72
CA PHE A 88 11.94 -16.86 -7.76
C PHE A 88 12.29 -16.11 -6.47
N MET A 89 12.11 -16.74 -5.31
CA MET A 89 12.46 -16.16 -4.01
C MET A 89 13.98 -15.95 -3.85
N ALA A 90 14.80 -16.82 -4.45
CA ALA A 90 16.26 -16.72 -4.40
C ALA A 90 16.83 -15.64 -5.33
N CYS A 91 16.04 -15.13 -6.29
CA CYS A 91 16.48 -14.15 -7.26
C CYS A 91 16.31 -12.71 -6.72
N PRO A 92 17.40 -11.96 -6.43
CA PRO A 92 17.30 -10.63 -5.84
C PRO A 92 16.57 -9.60 -6.71
N GLN A 93 16.58 -9.79 -8.02
CA GLN A 93 15.91 -8.91 -8.98
C GLN A 93 14.39 -9.12 -8.97
N VAL A 94 13.88 -10.25 -8.48
CA VAL A 94 12.45 -10.48 -8.25
C VAL A 94 12.04 -9.80 -6.95
N GLN A 95 11.49 -8.60 -7.06
CA GLN A 95 11.05 -7.82 -5.90
C GLN A 95 9.75 -8.39 -5.29
N GLN A 96 8.83 -8.84 -6.13
CA GLN A 96 7.56 -9.43 -5.72
C GLN A 96 7.23 -10.62 -6.61
N CYS A 97 6.62 -11.65 -6.04
CA CYS A 97 6.12 -12.81 -6.74
C CYS A 97 4.78 -13.22 -6.13
N TYR A 98 3.77 -13.32 -6.98
CA TYR A 98 2.41 -13.71 -6.60
C TYR A 98 2.05 -15.01 -7.31
N TYR A 99 1.62 -16.01 -6.55
CA TYR A 99 0.90 -17.16 -7.11
C TYR A 99 -0.58 -16.79 -7.17
N VAL A 100 -1.16 -16.78 -8.37
CA VAL A 100 -2.47 -16.18 -8.62
C VAL A 100 -3.46 -17.19 -9.19
N ALA A 101 -4.75 -16.97 -8.92
CA ALA A 101 -5.82 -17.64 -9.64
C ALA A 101 -6.18 -16.78 -10.86
N GLY A 102 -5.99 -17.30 -12.08
CA GLY A 102 -6.28 -16.55 -13.30
C GLY A 102 -5.76 -17.19 -14.57
N ALA A 103 -5.52 -16.37 -15.59
CA ALA A 103 -5.00 -16.82 -16.90
C ALA A 103 -3.50 -17.16 -16.88
N CYS A 104 -2.81 -16.88 -15.77
CA CYS A 104 -1.43 -17.26 -15.51
C CYS A 104 -1.31 -17.76 -14.08
N ASP A 105 -0.21 -18.42 -13.76
CA ASP A 105 0.03 -19.03 -12.45
C ASP A 105 0.85 -18.11 -11.55
N PHE A 106 1.82 -17.41 -12.12
CA PHE A 106 2.66 -16.47 -11.39
C PHE A 106 2.70 -15.09 -12.03
N VAL A 107 2.73 -14.06 -11.18
CA VAL A 107 3.03 -12.68 -11.57
C VAL A 107 4.28 -12.22 -10.81
N LEU A 108 5.32 -11.87 -11.55
CA LEU A 108 6.60 -11.39 -11.01
C LEU A 108 6.74 -9.89 -11.27
N ILE A 109 7.16 -9.14 -10.25
CA ILE A 109 7.60 -7.75 -10.39
C ILE A 109 9.12 -7.74 -10.21
N MET A 110 9.83 -7.39 -11.28
CA MET A 110 11.29 -7.41 -11.33
C MET A 110 11.86 -6.01 -11.50
N LEU A 111 12.96 -5.73 -10.81
CA LEU A 111 13.79 -4.55 -11.01
C LEU A 111 15.08 -4.95 -11.73
N VAL A 112 15.31 -4.38 -12.91
CA VAL A 112 16.46 -4.70 -13.75
C VAL A 112 17.17 -3.44 -14.23
N ARG A 113 18.47 -3.58 -14.48
CA ARG A 113 19.34 -2.47 -14.93
C ARG A 113 19.06 -2.07 -16.37
N ASP A 114 18.79 -3.06 -17.22
CA ASP A 114 18.55 -2.92 -18.64
C ASP A 114 17.88 -4.20 -19.22
N MET A 115 17.58 -4.19 -20.52
CA MET A 115 16.98 -5.33 -21.21
C MET A 115 17.94 -6.52 -21.38
N ALA A 116 19.25 -6.32 -21.31
CA ALA A 116 20.22 -7.41 -21.38
C ALA A 116 20.18 -8.25 -20.09
N GLN A 117 20.18 -7.58 -18.93
CA GLN A 117 19.98 -8.25 -17.64
C GLN A 117 18.62 -8.95 -17.59
N TYR A 118 17.56 -8.31 -18.09
CA TYR A 118 16.25 -8.97 -18.19
C TYR A 118 16.32 -10.26 -19.01
N THR A 119 16.92 -10.21 -20.20
CA THR A 119 17.06 -11.37 -21.08
C THR A 119 17.85 -12.50 -20.39
N GLN A 120 18.91 -12.15 -19.66
CA GLN A 120 19.65 -13.13 -18.86
C GLN A 120 18.78 -13.76 -17.77
N LEU A 121 18.04 -12.95 -17.00
CA LEU A 121 17.14 -13.45 -15.96
C LEU A 121 16.07 -14.39 -16.53
N THR A 122 15.46 -14.08 -17.67
CA THR A 122 14.48 -14.99 -18.27
C THR A 122 15.09 -16.35 -18.63
N ARG A 123 16.34 -16.39 -19.10
CA ARG A 123 17.06 -17.65 -19.38
C ARG A 123 17.26 -18.47 -18.10
N GLU A 124 17.73 -17.83 -17.05
CA GLU A 124 18.01 -18.48 -15.75
C GLU A 124 16.72 -18.92 -15.04
N LEU A 125 15.70 -18.07 -15.02
CA LEU A 125 14.48 -18.31 -14.25
C LEU A 125 13.48 -19.20 -14.98
N PHE A 126 13.37 -19.10 -16.31
CA PHE A 126 12.26 -19.71 -17.06
C PHE A 126 12.71 -20.83 -17.99
N PHE A 127 13.83 -20.67 -18.69
CA PHE A 127 14.28 -21.71 -19.62
C PHE A 127 15.03 -22.85 -18.94
N GLN A 128 15.72 -22.59 -17.83
CA GLN A 128 16.44 -23.64 -17.07
C GLN A 128 15.56 -24.37 -16.05
N SER A 129 14.42 -23.80 -15.65
CA SER A 129 13.53 -24.37 -14.62
C SER A 129 12.57 -25.45 -15.13
N ASN A 130 12.57 -25.71 -16.45
CA ASN A 130 11.84 -26.78 -17.17
C ASN A 130 10.31 -26.85 -16.97
N ASN A 131 9.69 -26.00 -16.13
CA ASN A 131 8.25 -26.02 -15.86
C ASN A 131 7.53 -24.74 -16.32
N VAL A 132 8.17 -23.90 -17.14
CA VAL A 132 7.53 -22.73 -17.76
C VAL A 132 7.03 -23.09 -19.15
N LYS A 133 5.72 -22.98 -19.35
CA LYS A 133 5.06 -23.18 -20.65
C LYS A 133 5.14 -21.94 -21.52
N ARG A 134 4.82 -20.79 -20.94
CA ARG A 134 4.82 -19.48 -21.60
C ARG A 134 5.00 -18.39 -20.57
N PHE A 135 5.55 -17.26 -20.99
CA PHE A 135 5.51 -16.04 -20.20
C PHE A 135 5.22 -14.82 -21.07
N LYS A 136 4.64 -13.79 -20.46
CA LYS A 136 4.35 -12.50 -21.09
C LYS A 136 5.00 -11.39 -20.28
N THR A 137 5.63 -10.47 -21.00
CA THR A 137 6.40 -9.37 -20.40
C THR A 137 5.66 -8.06 -20.60
N LEU A 138 5.51 -7.29 -19.53
CA LEU A 138 5.01 -5.92 -19.56
C LEU A 138 6.10 -5.03 -18.94
N VAL A 139 6.73 -4.20 -19.76
CA VAL A 139 7.72 -3.23 -19.29
C VAL A 139 6.98 -1.97 -18.84
N SER A 140 7.20 -1.55 -17.60
CA SER A 140 6.60 -0.33 -17.08
C SER A 140 7.17 0.89 -17.79
N MET A 141 6.30 1.75 -18.31
CA MET A 141 6.69 3.05 -18.86
C MET A 141 6.83 4.12 -17.77
N SER A 142 6.01 4.02 -16.72
CA SER A 142 6.04 4.92 -15.57
C SER A 142 5.42 4.24 -14.36
N ASN A 143 6.14 4.28 -13.24
CA ASN A 143 5.69 3.74 -11.97
C ASN A 143 4.87 4.81 -11.21
N VAL A 144 3.58 4.94 -11.54
CA VAL A 144 2.70 5.98 -10.97
C VAL A 144 2.54 5.86 -9.45
N LYS A 145 2.47 4.63 -8.92
CA LYS A 145 2.36 4.38 -7.49
C LYS A 145 3.10 3.09 -7.12
N THR A 146 4.03 3.21 -6.19
CA THR A 146 4.80 2.10 -5.62
C THR A 146 4.87 2.25 -4.10
N GLY A 147 4.94 1.13 -3.38
CA GLY A 147 5.10 1.14 -1.92
C GLY A 147 4.31 0.05 -1.20
N LEU A 148 4.68 -0.17 0.06
CA LEU A 148 4.07 -1.16 0.97
C LEU A 148 3.11 -0.52 1.98
N GLN A 149 2.79 0.76 1.80
CA GLN A 149 1.89 1.45 2.71
C GLN A 149 0.46 0.94 2.49
N GLU A 150 -0.05 0.19 3.47
CA GLU A 150 -1.47 -0.12 3.54
C GLU A 150 -2.22 1.19 3.80
N ARG A 151 -2.96 1.72 2.81
CA ARG A 151 -3.93 2.79 3.10
C ARG A 151 -5.03 2.19 3.96
N ARG A 152 -4.98 2.41 5.26
CA ARG A 152 -6.19 2.35 6.09
C ARG A 152 -6.95 3.64 5.90
N GLN A 153 -8.27 3.53 5.69
CA GLN A 153 -9.16 4.68 5.87
C GLN A 153 -8.87 5.28 7.25
N PRO A 154 -8.92 6.62 7.41
CA PRO A 154 -8.70 7.24 8.71
C PRO A 154 -9.56 6.56 9.77
N PHE A 155 -8.95 6.08 10.85
CA PHE A 155 -9.69 5.61 12.02
C PHE A 155 -10.45 6.82 12.58
N MET A 156 -11.74 6.92 12.25
CA MET A 156 -12.66 7.83 12.91
C MET A 156 -12.85 7.32 14.35
N PRO A 157 -12.38 8.05 15.38
CA PRO A 157 -12.68 7.67 16.74
C PRO A 157 -14.20 7.69 16.92
N GLN A 158 -14.78 6.54 17.26
CA GLN A 158 -16.16 6.48 17.74
C GLN A 158 -16.19 7.34 19.01
N HIS A 159 -16.86 8.49 18.92
CA HIS A 159 -16.98 9.42 20.02
C HIS A 159 -17.70 8.72 21.18
N GLY A 160 -16.93 8.32 22.20
CA GLY A 160 -17.46 8.11 23.54
C GLY A 160 -17.78 9.46 24.15
N GLN A 161 -19.07 9.77 24.26
CA GLN A 161 -19.69 10.79 25.11
C GLN A 161 -18.83 12.03 25.42
N ALA A 162 -18.73 12.95 24.46
CA ALA A 162 -18.47 14.34 24.81
C ALA A 162 -19.78 14.96 25.32
N SER A 163 -19.81 15.34 26.60
CA SER A 163 -20.86 16.19 27.19
C SER A 163 -20.96 17.51 26.39
N PRO A 164 -22.17 18.00 26.05
CA PRO A 164 -22.35 19.12 25.14
C PRO A 164 -22.15 20.46 25.86
N ARG A 165 -20.94 20.74 26.37
CA ARG A 165 -20.56 22.08 26.85
C ARG A 165 -19.06 22.30 26.73
N SER A 166 -18.59 22.61 25.52
CA SER A 166 -17.50 23.56 25.21
C SER A 166 -16.81 23.21 23.89
N CYS A 167 -17.52 23.32 22.78
CA CYS A 167 -16.87 23.52 21.49
C CYS A 167 -17.41 24.84 20.94
N LEU A 168 -16.60 25.89 21.08
CA LEU A 168 -16.77 27.13 20.32
C LEU A 168 -16.45 26.75 18.87
N GLU A 169 -17.47 26.63 18.03
CA GLU A 169 -17.30 26.38 16.60
C GLU A 169 -16.70 27.62 15.91
N PRO A 170 -15.74 27.47 14.98
CA PRO A 170 -15.48 28.51 14.00
C PRO A 170 -16.61 28.47 12.96
N ARG A 171 -17.43 29.53 12.93
CA ARG A 171 -18.48 29.76 11.92
C ARG A 171 -17.86 29.82 10.51
N GLY A 172 -18.24 28.87 9.68
CA GLY A 172 -18.16 28.94 8.22
C GLY A 172 -19.36 28.19 7.66
N GLU A 173 -20.52 28.84 7.62
CA GLU A 173 -21.76 28.27 7.08
C GLU A 173 -21.65 28.15 5.55
N LEU A 174 -21.91 26.96 5.02
CA LEU A 174 -22.16 26.72 3.60
C LEU A 174 -23.51 27.36 3.23
N GLU A 175 -23.54 28.27 2.26
CA GLU A 175 -24.77 28.94 1.82
C GLU A 175 -25.53 28.06 0.80
N GLN A 176 -26.76 27.64 1.14
CA GLN A 176 -27.63 26.85 0.24
C GLN A 176 -28.28 27.76 -0.80
N LEU A 177 -28.11 27.45 -2.08
CA LEU A 177 -28.67 28.24 -3.20
C LEU A 177 -30.00 27.70 -3.73
N GLY A 178 -30.35 26.44 -3.44
CA GLY A 178 -31.64 25.85 -3.84
C GLY A 178 -31.58 24.34 -4.07
N VAL A 179 -32.73 23.75 -4.42
CA VAL A 179 -32.88 22.34 -4.80
C VAL A 179 -33.28 22.26 -6.27
N GLU A 180 -32.50 21.54 -7.08
CA GLU A 180 -32.82 21.26 -8.49
C GLU A 180 -33.08 19.77 -8.72
N MET A 181 -33.89 19.46 -9.74
CA MET A 181 -34.18 18.08 -10.14
C MET A 181 -33.26 17.70 -11.32
N LEU A 182 -32.29 16.82 -11.07
CA LEU A 182 -31.45 16.22 -12.11
C LEU A 182 -31.84 14.75 -12.27
N ASP A 183 -32.25 14.35 -13.48
CA ASP A 183 -32.73 13.00 -13.80
C ASP A 183 -33.79 12.44 -12.82
N GLY A 184 -34.66 13.33 -12.32
CA GLY A 184 -35.74 12.95 -11.39
C GLY A 184 -35.31 12.81 -9.92
N VAL A 185 -34.07 13.13 -9.57
CA VAL A 185 -33.55 13.10 -8.19
C VAL A 185 -33.37 14.53 -7.67
N PRO A 186 -33.87 14.88 -6.47
CA PRO A 186 -33.63 16.19 -5.87
C PRO A 186 -32.17 16.31 -5.44
N VAL A 187 -31.50 17.35 -5.91
CA VAL A 187 -30.10 17.65 -5.62
C VAL A 187 -30.00 19.01 -4.96
N VAL A 188 -29.29 19.09 -3.84
CA VAL A 188 -29.03 20.35 -3.14
C VAL A 188 -27.74 20.96 -3.68
N LEU A 189 -27.83 22.18 -4.19
CA LEU A 189 -26.68 22.95 -4.66
C LEU A 189 -26.13 23.82 -3.54
N VAL A 190 -24.85 23.63 -3.23
CA VAL A 190 -24.13 24.39 -2.21
C VAL A 190 -22.85 24.97 -2.79
N VAL A 191 -22.51 26.20 -2.40
CA VAL A 191 -21.25 26.85 -2.81
C VAL A 191 -20.24 26.75 -1.67
N SER A 192 -19.05 26.26 -2.00
CA SER A 192 -17.92 26.21 -1.07
C SER A 192 -17.41 27.63 -0.77
N PRO A 193 -17.08 27.95 0.50
CA PRO A 193 -16.56 29.27 0.88
C PRO A 193 -15.12 29.51 0.41
N PHE A 194 -14.45 28.48 -0.12
CA PHE A 194 -13.10 28.60 -0.67
C PHE A 194 -13.20 28.92 -2.17
N GLY A 195 -13.30 30.23 -2.45
CA GLY A 195 -13.53 30.83 -3.77
C GLY A 195 -13.01 30.05 -4.99
N GLY A 196 -13.96 29.71 -5.85
CA GLY A 196 -13.81 28.96 -7.09
C GLY A 196 -15.12 28.23 -7.30
N GLY A 197 -15.91 28.60 -8.33
CA GLY A 197 -17.31 28.20 -8.53
C GLY A 197 -17.52 26.72 -8.80
N VAL A 198 -17.16 25.89 -7.82
CA VAL A 198 -17.38 24.45 -7.78
C VAL A 198 -18.70 24.23 -7.07
N PHE A 199 -19.70 23.77 -7.81
CA PHE A 199 -20.97 23.33 -7.27
C PHE A 199 -20.80 21.87 -6.85
N GLU A 200 -21.01 21.59 -5.57
CA GLU A 200 -20.96 20.22 -5.06
C GLU A 200 -22.39 19.67 -4.99
N VAL A 201 -22.61 18.53 -5.64
CA VAL A 201 -23.87 17.79 -5.63
C VAL A 201 -23.86 16.87 -4.43
N VAL A 202 -24.70 17.15 -3.44
CA VAL A 202 -24.89 16.28 -2.27
C VAL A 202 -26.19 15.49 -2.48
N GLN A 203 -26.09 14.15 -2.49
CA GLN A 203 -27.24 13.23 -2.42
C GLN A 203 -27.75 13.09 -0.99
#